data_AF-A0A6I4IKP3-F1
#
_entry.id   AF-A0A6I4IKP3-F1
#
_cell.length_a   1.000
_cell.length_b   1.000
_cell.length_c   1.000
_cell.angle_alpha   90.00
_cell.angle_beta   90.00
_cell.angle_gamma   90.00
#
_symmetry.space_group_name_H-M   'P 1'
#
loop_
_entity.id
_entity.type
_entity.pdbx_description
1 polymer ?
#
loop_
_entity_poly.entity_id
_entity_poly.type
_entity_poly.pdbx_seq_one_letter_code
_entity_poly.pdbx_strand_id
1 'polypeptide(L)' 'HQARAVCRRAERSLMSVQTRDQNIQATALQLLNRLSDWLFVASRALQRAEGGQEVLWQKNINEMI' A
#
# COMPACT_ATOMS: atom_id res chain seq x y z
N HIS A 1 -5.22 -4.14 5.71
CA HIS A 1 -4.10 -3.17 5.50
C HIS A 1 -2.68 -3.75 5.59
N GLN A 2 -2.38 -4.76 6.43
CA GLN A 2 -1.03 -5.33 6.56
C GLN A 2 -0.44 -5.81 5.21
N ALA A 3 -1.22 -6.53 4.40
CA ALA A 3 -0.79 -6.98 3.07
C ALA A 3 -0.31 -5.84 2.17
N ARG A 4 -1.00 -4.68 2.18
CA ARG A 4 -0.57 -3.48 1.44
C ARG A 4 0.80 -2.99 1.92
N ALA A 5 1.04 -2.97 3.23
CA ALA A 5 2.32 -2.53 3.79
C ALA A 5 3.48 -3.46 3.38
N VAL A 6 3.23 -4.77 3.34
CA VAL A 6 4.20 -5.77 2.84
C VAL A 6 4.44 -5.58 1.33
N CYS A 7 3.39 -5.40 0.53
CA CYS A 7 3.50 -5.15 -0.90
C CYS A 7 4.35 -3.90 -1.23
N ARG A 8 4.11 -2.78 -0.53
CA ARG A 8 4.91 -1.55 -0.66
C ARG A 8 6.37 -1.75 -0.24
N ARG A 9 6.65 -2.65 0.70
CA ARG A 9 8.02 -3.00 1.12
C ARG A 9 8.73 -3.79 0.02
N ALA A 10 8.05 -4.78 -0.54
CA ALA A 10 8.55 -5.56 -1.68
C ALA A 10 8.85 -4.66 -2.90
N GLU A 11 7.97 -3.70 -3.20
CA GLU A 11 8.19 -2.71 -4.28
C GLU A 11 9.47 -1.90 -4.07
N ARG A 12 9.73 -1.42 -2.86
CA ARG A 12 10.98 -0.68 -2.54
C ARG A 12 12.21 -1.57 -2.69
N SER A 13 12.16 -2.81 -2.22
CA SER A 13 13.25 -3.77 -2.41
C SER A 13 13.51 -4.05 -3.88
N LEU A 14 12.45 -4.25 -4.66
CA LEU A 14 12.55 -4.49 -6.10
C LEU A 14 13.09 -3.27 -6.85
N MET A 15 12.67 -2.06 -6.48
CA MET A 15 13.21 -0.82 -7.04
C MET A 15 14.71 -0.70 -6.75
N SER A 16 15.16 -1.02 -5.54
CA SER A 16 16.59 -1.02 -5.20
C SER A 16 17.40 -1.99 -6.05
N VAL A 17 16.85 -3.16 -6.40
CA VAL A 17 17.50 -4.13 -7.30
C VAL A 17 17.50 -3.59 -8.74
N GLN A 18 16.36 -3.06 -9.20
CA GLN A 18 16.25 -2.48 -10.53
C GLN A 18 17.24 -1.32 -10.74
N THR A 19 17.47 -0.48 -9.74
CA THR A 19 18.45 0.61 -9.80
C THR A 19 19.88 0.10 -9.94
N ARG A 20 20.21 -1.09 -9.39
CA ARG A 20 21.56 -1.66 -9.45
C ARG A 20 21.82 -2.45 -10.73
N ASP A 21 20.92 -3.37 -11.06
CA ASP A 21 21.17 -4.40 -12.08
C ASP A 21 20.35 -4.21 -13.37
N GLN A 22 19.35 -3.33 -13.37
CA GLN A 22 18.41 -3.07 -14.47
C GLN A 22 17.74 -4.32 -15.10
N ASN A 23 17.82 -5.46 -14.44
CA ASN A 23 17.37 -6.76 -14.95
C ASN A 23 15.96 -7.15 -14.48
N ILE A 24 15.19 -6.19 -13.93
CA ILE A 24 13.79 -6.42 -13.58
C ILE A 24 12.91 -5.89 -14.71
N GLN A 25 11.93 -6.70 -15.11
CA GLN A 25 10.92 -6.28 -16.07
C GLN A 25 10.07 -5.14 -15.48
N ALA A 26 9.89 -4.05 -16.23
CA ALA A 26 9.12 -2.89 -15.79
C ALA A 26 7.68 -3.24 -15.35
N THR A 27 7.10 -4.28 -15.94
CA THR A 27 5.76 -4.81 -15.58
C THR A 27 5.70 -5.31 -14.14
N ALA A 28 6.79 -5.83 -13.56
CA ALA A 28 6.82 -6.30 -12.19
C ALA A 28 6.67 -5.14 -11.18
N LEU A 29 7.36 -4.02 -11.43
CA LEU A 29 7.21 -2.79 -10.62
C LEU A 29 5.81 -2.20 -10.77
N GLN A 30 5.28 -2.15 -11.99
CA GLN A 30 3.90 -1.69 -12.24
C GLN A 30 2.86 -2.59 -11.55
N LEU A 31 3.06 -3.91 -11.56
CA LEU A 31 2.19 -4.86 -10.90
C LEU A 31 2.17 -4.64 -9.39
N LEU A 32 3.33 -4.57 -8.73
CA LEU A 32 3.40 -4.27 -7.30
C LEU A 32 2.77 -2.92 -6.98
N ASN A 33 2.92 -1.96 -7.90
CA ASN A 33 2.31 -0.65 -7.76
C ASN A 33 0.77 -0.74 -7.68
N ARG A 34 0.15 -1.36 -8.69
CA ARG A 34 -1.29 -1.55 -8.80
C ARG A 34 -1.86 -2.50 -7.74
N LEU A 35 -1.14 -3.57 -7.43
CA LEU A 35 -1.55 -4.56 -6.44
C LEU A 35 -1.76 -3.93 -5.07
N SER A 36 -0.87 -3.03 -4.65
CA SER A 36 -1.06 -2.40 -3.34
C SER A 36 -2.29 -1.48 -3.30
N ASP A 37 -2.64 -0.86 -4.43
CA ASP A 37 -3.81 0.02 -4.53
C ASP A 37 -5.09 -0.83 -4.50
N TRP A 38 -5.08 -1.96 -5.20
CA TRP A 38 -6.12 -2.97 -5.06
C TRP A 38 -6.25 -3.47 -3.61
N LEU A 39 -5.14 -3.78 -2.92
CA LEU A 39 -5.15 -4.18 -1.52
C LEU A 39 -5.70 -3.09 -0.57
N PHE A 40 -5.54 -1.81 -0.92
CA PHE A 40 -6.16 -0.71 -0.18
C PHE A 40 -7.69 -0.74 -0.32
N VAL A 41 -8.17 -0.83 -1.56
CA VAL A 41 -9.60 -0.88 -1.87
C VAL A 41 -10.24 -2.13 -1.27
N ALA A 42 -9.62 -3.30 -1.43
CA ALA A 42 -10.10 -4.56 -0.87
C ALA A 42 -10.21 -4.49 0.65
N SER A 43 -9.22 -3.92 1.34
CA SER A 43 -9.26 -3.76 2.80
C SER A 43 -10.43 -2.87 3.25
N ARG A 44 -10.72 -1.78 2.52
CA ARG A 44 -11.87 -0.90 2.84
C ARG A 44 -13.21 -1.54 2.50
N ALA A 45 -13.28 -2.28 1.39
CA ALA A 45 -14.48 -3.01 1.00
C ALA A 45 -14.86 -4.06 2.05
N LEU A 46 -13.89 -4.81 2.55
CA LEU A 46 -14.09 -5.78 3.65
C LEU A 46 -14.54 -5.07 4.93
N GLN A 47 -13.87 -3.98 5.32
CA GLN A 47 -14.26 -3.19 6.50
C GLN A 47 -15.73 -2.73 6.43
N ARG A 48 -16.17 -2.25 5.25
CA ARG A 48 -17.55 -1.82 5.04
C ARG A 48 -18.55 -2.99 5.08
N ALA A 49 -18.18 -4.14 4.50
CA ALA A 49 -19.03 -5.33 4.51
C ALA A 49 -19.26 -5.86 5.93
N GLU A 50 -18.29 -5.70 6.83
CA GLU A 50 -18.39 -6.07 8.25
C GLU A 50 -19.05 -4.98 9.12
N GLY A 51 -19.56 -3.89 8.53
CA GLY A 51 -20.18 -2.79 9.27
C GLY A 51 -19.18 -1.92 10.06
N GLY A 52 -17.88 -2.07 9.82
CA GLY A 52 -16.83 -1.30 10.47
C GLY A 52 -16.75 0.13 9.96
N GLN A 53 -16.41 1.06 10.85
CA GLN A 53 -16.14 2.45 10.48
C GLN A 53 -14.67 2.64 10.07
N GLU A 54 -14.43 3.46 9.05
CA GLU A 54 -13.09 3.83 8.65
C GLU A 54 -12.51 4.86 9.63
N VAL A 55 -11.29 4.60 10.11
CA VAL A 55 -10.53 5.58 10.88
C VAL A 55 -10.04 6.66 9.92
N LEU A 56 -10.69 7.82 9.95
CA LEU A 56 -10.27 8.98 9.20
C LEU A 56 -9.09 9.65 9.91
N TRP A 57 -8.13 10.12 9.12
CA TRP A 57 -7.04 10.93 9.65
C TRP A 57 -7.59 12.27 10.14
N GLN A 58 -7.37 12.59 11.41
CA GLN A 58 -7.72 13.88 12.00
C GLN A 58 -6.54 14.83 11.87
N LYS A 59 -6.75 16.00 11.28
CA LYS A 59 -5.67 16.97 11.00
C LYS A 59 -5.18 17.72 12.25
N ASN A 60 -6.04 17.90 13.26
CA ASN A 60 -5.78 18.80 14.39
C ASN A 60 -5.47 18.07 15.71
N ILE A 61 -5.00 16.83 15.66
CA ILE A 61 -4.68 16.04 16.86
C ILE A 61 -3.62 16.72 17.77
N ASN A 62 -2.79 17.59 17.20
CA ASN A 62 -1.76 18.35 17.91
C ASN A 62 -2.26 19.64 18.58
N GLU A 63 -3.49 20.10 18.30
CA GLU A 63 -4.05 21.31 18.93
C GLU A 63 -4.85 21.01 20.22
N MET A 64 -5.00 19.73 20.55
CA MET A 64 -5.78 19.23 21.70
C MET A 64 -4.92 18.62 22.83
N ILE A 65 -3.59 18.67 22.72
CA ILE A 65 -2.63 18.26 23.76
C ILE A 65 -1.85 19.49 24.20
#